data_AF-A0A554QWK8-F1
#
_entry.id   AF-A0A554QWK8-F1
#
_cell.length_a   1.000
_cell.length_b   1.000
_cell.length_c   1.000
_cell.angle_alpha   90.00
_cell.angle_beta   90.00
_cell.angle_gamma   90.00
#
_symmetry.space_group_name_H-M   'P 1'
#
loop_
_entity.id
_entity.type
_entity.pdbx_description
1 polymer ?
#
loop_
_entity_poly.entity_id
_entity_poly.type
_entity_poly.pdbx_seq_one_letter_code
_entity_poly.pdbx_strand_id
1 'polypeptide(L)'
;MEDTASRGINAFISEVTQRGGHAVRLTHSRRNPVQVTGNDGSTRIVRVRSKLDGDWQARRQDESLESDDTRSEFWVFVDLAVTPHQFFMLPSVEVADDIRSEVDLWMMDTPGRTRTGHHAIARGRVAHGHDRWDVLGVAAVKDPSIQVAAPVAPKRAKTAVVVKKRRASAADDEIPVIDLRVEVSADCHGYRWIGRFDETSGVLEIVRGPMEGRRFPNPTAAANAVTGHISGDIESYDGWVFWTVDGTALGARHRRSA
;
A
#
# COMPACT_ATOMS: atom_id res chain seq x y z
N MET A 1 -12.48 -24.72 -3.44
CA MET A 1 -12.62 -23.27 -3.73
C MET A 1 -11.23 -22.70 -3.58
N GLU A 2 -10.70 -22.05 -4.60
CA GLU A 2 -9.35 -21.46 -4.53
C GLU A 2 -9.37 -20.25 -3.60
N ASP A 3 -8.48 -20.22 -2.62
CA ASP A 3 -8.34 -19.10 -1.68
C ASP A 3 -7.87 -17.82 -2.42
N THR A 4 -8.30 -16.64 -1.93
CA THR A 4 -7.98 -15.32 -2.50
C THR A 4 -6.50 -15.12 -2.78
N ALA A 5 -5.61 -15.59 -1.89
CA ALA A 5 -4.17 -15.50 -2.09
C ALA A 5 -3.71 -16.35 -3.27
N SER A 6 -4.26 -17.55 -3.45
CA SER A 6 -3.92 -18.39 -4.61
C SER A 6 -4.39 -17.76 -5.92
N ARG A 7 -5.60 -17.17 -5.92
CA ARG A 7 -6.12 -16.45 -7.10
C ARG A 7 -5.23 -15.29 -7.50
N GLY A 8 -4.77 -14.50 -6.54
CA GLY A 8 -3.91 -13.36 -6.82
C GLY A 8 -2.49 -13.75 -7.24
N ILE A 9 -1.92 -14.81 -6.66
CA ILE A 9 -0.64 -15.38 -7.12
C ILE A 9 -0.78 -15.86 -8.57
N ASN A 10 -1.84 -16.59 -8.90
CA ASN A 10 -2.07 -17.09 -10.25
C ASN A 10 -2.28 -15.95 -11.26
N ALA A 11 -3.04 -14.91 -10.89
CA ALA A 11 -3.19 -13.71 -11.69
C ALA A 11 -1.83 -13.03 -11.94
N PHE A 12 -1.02 -12.87 -10.90
CA PHE A 12 0.32 -12.28 -11.01
C PHE A 12 1.27 -13.09 -11.89
N ILE A 13 1.33 -14.42 -11.73
CA ILE A 13 2.15 -15.30 -12.56
C ILE A 13 1.73 -15.22 -14.04
N SER A 14 0.42 -15.19 -14.29
CA SER A 14 -0.13 -15.03 -15.65
C SER A 14 0.27 -13.69 -16.25
N GLU A 15 0.20 -12.59 -15.49
CA GLU A 15 0.63 -11.26 -15.95
C GLU A 15 2.12 -11.21 -16.28
N VAL A 16 2.98 -11.73 -15.40
CA VAL A 16 4.43 -11.81 -15.65
C VAL A 16 4.71 -12.57 -16.94
N THR A 17 4.02 -13.69 -17.15
CA THR A 17 4.19 -14.51 -18.34
C THR A 17 3.74 -13.78 -19.61
N GLN A 18 2.58 -13.11 -19.57
CA GLN A 18 2.09 -12.28 -20.68
C GLN A 18 3.01 -11.10 -20.99
N ARG A 19 3.87 -10.70 -20.06
CA ARG A 19 4.86 -9.63 -20.22
C ARG A 19 6.24 -10.17 -20.62
N GLY A 20 6.32 -11.46 -20.94
CA GLY A 20 7.54 -12.14 -21.40
C GLY A 20 8.51 -12.56 -20.29
N GLY A 21 8.15 -12.36 -19.03
CA GLY A 21 8.90 -12.88 -17.89
C GLY A 21 8.50 -14.31 -17.52
N HIS A 22 9.16 -14.85 -16.50
CA HIS A 22 8.80 -16.12 -15.89
C HIS A 22 8.58 -15.94 -14.39
N ALA A 23 7.55 -16.58 -13.82
CA ALA A 23 7.28 -16.51 -12.39
C ALA A 23 6.93 -17.87 -11.81
N VAL A 24 7.54 -18.20 -10.67
CA VAL A 24 7.35 -19.48 -9.96
C VAL A 24 7.07 -19.22 -8.49
N ARG A 25 5.97 -19.79 -7.98
CA ARG A 25 5.66 -19.75 -6.55
C ARG A 25 6.69 -20.55 -5.77
N LEU A 26 7.28 -19.92 -4.75
CA LEU A 26 8.18 -20.60 -3.82
C LEU A 26 7.36 -21.15 -2.63
N THR A 27 7.75 -22.30 -2.11
CA THR A 27 6.98 -23.02 -1.05
C THR A 27 7.67 -23.03 0.32
N HIS A 28 8.84 -22.40 0.43
CA HIS A 28 9.62 -22.36 1.67
C HIS A 28 9.03 -21.43 2.74
N SER A 29 8.10 -20.53 2.38
CA SER A 29 7.43 -19.62 3.31
C SER A 29 5.92 -19.58 3.07
N ARG A 30 5.16 -19.39 4.16
CA ARG A 30 3.71 -19.17 4.14
C ARG A 30 3.32 -17.75 3.73
N ARG A 31 4.30 -16.85 3.57
CA ARG A 31 4.08 -15.44 3.21
C ARG A 31 3.80 -15.23 1.72
N ASN A 32 3.67 -16.30 0.94
CA ASN A 32 3.46 -16.30 -0.51
C ASN A 32 4.59 -15.67 -1.32
N PRO A 33 5.83 -16.18 -1.17
CA PRO A 33 6.93 -15.79 -2.04
C PRO A 33 6.74 -16.30 -3.48
N VAL A 34 7.09 -15.47 -4.46
CA VAL A 34 7.17 -15.80 -5.88
C VAL A 34 8.52 -15.33 -6.39
N GLN A 35 9.27 -16.21 -7.06
CA GLN A 35 10.47 -15.83 -7.79
C GLN A 35 10.06 -15.39 -9.19
N VAL A 36 10.54 -14.22 -9.62
CA VAL A 36 10.32 -13.66 -10.95
C VAL A 36 11.66 -13.58 -11.66
N THR A 37 11.71 -14.06 -12.89
CA THR A 37 12.81 -13.87 -13.81
C THR A 37 12.35 -12.93 -14.92
N GLY A 38 13.00 -11.77 -15.02
CA GLY A 38 12.69 -10.73 -15.99
C GLY A 38 13.19 -11.08 -17.40
N ASN A 39 12.78 -10.27 -18.37
CA ASN A 39 13.27 -10.32 -19.75
C ASN A 39 14.77 -9.98 -19.85
N ASP A 40 15.27 -9.22 -18.88
CA ASP A 40 16.68 -8.85 -18.72
C ASP A 40 17.54 -9.97 -18.07
N GLY A 41 16.93 -11.11 -17.72
CA GLY A 41 17.57 -12.21 -17.01
C GLY A 41 17.77 -11.97 -15.51
N SER A 42 17.38 -10.80 -14.99
CA SER A 42 17.40 -10.54 -13.55
C SER A 42 16.39 -11.46 -12.85
N THR A 43 16.75 -11.92 -11.65
CA THR A 43 15.86 -12.74 -10.83
C THR A 43 15.60 -12.02 -9.52
N ARG A 44 14.32 -11.87 -9.16
CA ARG A 44 13.87 -11.17 -7.96
C ARG A 44 12.87 -12.01 -7.20
N ILE A 45 12.88 -11.93 -5.88
CA ILE A 45 11.85 -12.56 -5.04
C ILE A 45 10.84 -11.50 -4.62
N VAL A 46 9.55 -11.82 -4.79
CA VAL A 46 8.45 -10.94 -4.39
C VAL A 46 7.49 -11.62 -3.43
N ARG A 47 6.85 -10.82 -2.58
CA ARG A 47 5.77 -11.27 -1.70
C ARG A 47 4.41 -10.83 -2.25
N VAL A 48 3.52 -11.78 -2.53
CA VAL A 48 2.20 -11.47 -3.12
C VAL A 48 1.14 -11.34 -2.03
N ARG A 49 0.44 -10.20 -2.00
CA ARG A 49 -0.77 -9.95 -1.20
C ARG A 49 -1.94 -9.66 -2.13
N SER A 50 -3.10 -10.18 -1.80
CA SER A 50 -4.28 -10.09 -2.68
C SER A 50 -5.52 -9.77 -1.89
N LYS A 51 -6.44 -9.01 -2.49
CA LYS A 51 -7.73 -8.68 -1.90
C LYS A 51 -8.87 -8.85 -2.91
N LEU A 52 -10.08 -9.02 -2.40
CA LEU A 52 -11.33 -8.97 -3.19
C LEU A 52 -12.19 -7.76 -2.83
N ASP A 53 -11.89 -7.11 -1.71
CA ASP A 53 -12.55 -5.92 -1.20
C ASP A 53 -11.67 -5.34 -0.06
N GLY A 54 -11.97 -4.11 0.37
CA GLY A 54 -11.32 -3.46 1.51
C GLY A 54 -9.81 -3.26 1.33
N ASP A 55 -9.06 -3.47 2.41
CA ASP A 55 -7.61 -3.26 2.47
C ASP A 55 -6.83 -4.56 2.41
N TRP A 56 -5.61 -4.50 1.86
CA TRP A 56 -4.69 -5.60 2.01
C TRP A 56 -4.31 -5.75 3.47
N GLN A 57 -4.24 -6.99 3.95
CA GLN A 57 -3.86 -7.27 5.33
C GLN A 57 -2.36 -7.59 5.38
N ALA A 58 -1.62 -6.94 6.26
CA ALA A 58 -0.26 -7.29 6.65
C ALA A 58 -0.26 -7.67 8.14
N ARG A 59 0.92 -7.96 8.67
CA ARG A 59 1.16 -8.09 10.11
C ARG A 59 1.90 -6.86 10.61
N ARG A 60 1.67 -6.46 11.86
CA ARG A 60 2.47 -5.38 12.48
C ARG A 60 3.97 -5.72 12.48
N GLN A 61 4.31 -6.99 12.61
CA GLN A 61 5.70 -7.47 12.53
C GLN A 61 6.32 -7.37 11.13
N ASP A 62 5.54 -7.14 10.07
CA ASP A 62 6.09 -6.94 8.72
C ASP A 62 6.87 -5.60 8.61
N GLU A 63 6.90 -4.79 9.67
CA GLU A 63 7.79 -3.64 9.84
C GLU A 63 9.28 -3.99 9.93
N SER A 64 9.63 -5.26 10.18
CA SER A 64 11.01 -5.72 10.32
C SER A 64 11.35 -6.69 9.19
N LEU A 65 12.27 -6.25 8.32
CA LEU A 65 12.84 -7.09 7.26
C LEU A 65 13.65 -8.26 7.80
N GLU A 66 14.25 -8.14 8.98
CA GLU A 66 14.99 -9.22 9.63
C GLU A 66 14.08 -10.41 9.99
N SER A 67 12.78 -10.14 10.22
CA SER A 67 11.78 -11.17 10.49
C SER A 67 11.16 -11.78 9.23
N ASP A 68 11.57 -11.31 8.04
CA ASP A 68 11.09 -11.81 6.76
C ASP A 68 11.89 -13.03 6.30
N ASP A 69 11.23 -14.18 6.30
CA ASP A 69 11.78 -15.46 5.86
C ASP A 69 11.69 -15.66 4.34
N THR A 70 11.13 -14.70 3.60
CA THR A 70 10.98 -14.81 2.14
C THR A 70 12.18 -14.30 1.37
N ARG A 71 12.97 -13.39 1.97
CA ARG A 71 14.00 -12.60 1.27
C ARG A 71 13.41 -11.82 0.09
N SER A 72 12.16 -11.38 0.22
CA SER A 72 11.50 -10.61 -0.83
C SER A 72 12.13 -9.23 -0.95
N GLU A 73 12.45 -8.85 -2.17
CA GLU A 73 12.91 -7.50 -2.52
C GLU A 73 11.73 -6.55 -2.77
N PHE A 74 10.59 -7.10 -3.19
CA PHE A 74 9.37 -6.34 -3.47
C PHE A 74 8.14 -7.02 -2.89
N TRP A 75 7.13 -6.22 -2.58
CA TRP A 75 5.77 -6.67 -2.40
C TRP A 75 4.95 -6.39 -3.65
N VAL A 76 4.09 -7.34 -4.01
CA VAL A 76 3.10 -7.18 -5.07
C VAL A 76 1.71 -7.24 -4.45
N PHE A 77 1.00 -6.13 -4.53
CA PHE A 77 -0.39 -6.02 -4.11
C PHE A 77 -1.29 -6.21 -5.32
N VAL A 78 -2.15 -7.22 -5.26
CA VAL A 78 -3.09 -7.58 -6.33
C VAL A 78 -4.50 -7.22 -5.90
N ASP A 79 -5.14 -6.33 -6.66
CA ASP A 79 -6.56 -6.00 -6.49
C ASP A 79 -7.40 -6.84 -7.44
N LEU A 80 -8.05 -7.88 -6.89
CA LEU A 80 -8.93 -8.77 -7.64
C LEU A 80 -10.37 -8.26 -7.71
N ALA A 81 -10.70 -7.16 -7.02
CA ALA A 81 -12.04 -6.58 -7.02
C ALA A 81 -12.37 -5.89 -8.36
N VAL A 82 -11.34 -5.49 -9.11
CA VAL A 82 -11.44 -4.75 -10.36
C VAL A 82 -11.07 -5.63 -11.57
N THR A 83 -11.65 -5.33 -12.73
CA THR A 83 -11.35 -6.00 -14.02
C THR A 83 -11.03 -4.93 -15.08
N PRO A 84 -9.83 -4.95 -15.71
CA PRO A 84 -8.72 -5.85 -15.44
C PRO A 84 -8.19 -5.70 -14.00
N HIS A 85 -7.62 -6.77 -13.45
CA HIS A 85 -7.00 -6.75 -12.12
C HIS A 85 -5.88 -5.71 -12.09
N GLN A 86 -5.72 -5.03 -10.95
CA GLN A 86 -4.66 -4.03 -10.77
C GLN A 86 -3.52 -4.61 -9.94
N PHE A 87 -2.30 -4.18 -10.26
CA PHE A 87 -1.08 -4.65 -9.63
C PHE A 87 -0.26 -3.45 -9.16
N PHE A 88 0.21 -3.51 -7.92
CA PHE A 88 1.05 -2.47 -7.33
C PHE A 88 2.32 -3.11 -6.79
N MET A 89 3.48 -2.63 -7.23
CA MET A 89 4.80 -3.16 -6.86
C MET A 89 5.56 -2.12 -6.06
N LEU A 90 5.93 -2.48 -4.83
CA LEU A 90 6.71 -1.61 -3.94
C LEU A 90 7.93 -2.36 -3.40
N PRO A 91 9.08 -1.70 -3.19
CA PRO A 91 10.20 -2.29 -2.48
C PRO A 91 9.80 -2.77 -1.08
N SER A 92 10.31 -3.92 -0.65
CA SER A 92 10.02 -4.47 0.69
C SER A 92 10.44 -3.51 1.80
N VAL A 93 11.55 -2.78 1.62
CA VAL A 93 12.02 -1.76 2.58
C VAL A 93 10.99 -0.65 2.75
N GLU A 94 10.41 -0.18 1.65
CA GLU A 94 9.41 0.88 1.70
C GLU A 94 8.15 0.43 2.44
N VAL A 95 7.67 -0.80 2.15
CA VAL A 95 6.52 -1.38 2.85
C VAL A 95 6.82 -1.57 4.33
N ALA A 96 8.01 -2.06 4.70
CA ALA A 96 8.39 -2.24 6.10
C ALA A 96 8.46 -0.90 6.85
N ASP A 97 9.04 0.14 6.25
CA ASP A 97 9.13 1.47 6.85
C ASP A 97 7.76 2.14 7.00
N ASP A 98 6.89 1.96 6.02
CA ASP A 98 5.50 2.43 6.05
C ASP A 98 4.67 1.73 7.15
N ILE A 99 4.82 0.41 7.32
CA ILE A 99 4.19 -0.32 8.44
C ILE A 99 4.78 0.15 9.77
N ARG A 100 6.11 0.29 9.88
CA ARG A 100 6.77 0.72 11.12
C ARG A 100 6.24 2.07 11.59
N SER A 101 6.15 3.03 10.68
CA SER A 101 5.69 4.39 10.97
C SER A 101 4.27 4.39 11.57
N GLU A 102 3.36 3.60 11.01
CA GLU A 102 2.00 3.50 11.53
C GLU A 102 1.91 2.74 12.84
N VAL A 103 2.69 1.67 12.99
CA VAL A 103 2.73 0.92 14.23
C VAL A 103 3.32 1.81 15.34
N ASP A 104 4.31 2.66 15.04
CA ASP A 104 4.84 3.64 15.99
C ASP A 104 3.77 4.65 16.42
N LEU A 105 3.05 5.25 15.48
CA LEU A 105 1.93 6.15 15.79
C LEU A 105 0.85 5.46 16.63
N TRP A 106 0.51 4.24 16.25
CA TRP A 106 -0.44 3.42 17.01
C TRP A 106 0.08 3.06 18.40
N MET A 107 1.38 2.82 18.58
CA MET A 107 1.95 2.54 19.90
C MET A 107 1.95 3.78 20.80
N MET A 108 2.19 4.97 20.24
CA MET A 108 2.17 6.24 20.99
C MET A 108 0.78 6.59 21.53
N ASP A 109 -0.27 6.25 20.80
CA ASP A 109 -1.66 6.59 21.12
C ASP A 109 -2.22 5.87 22.37
N THR A 110 -1.70 4.70 22.77
CA THR A 110 -2.11 4.06 24.03
C THR A 110 -0.98 3.26 24.68
N PRO A 111 -0.60 3.61 25.92
CA PRO A 111 0.37 2.84 26.70
C PRO A 111 -0.06 1.37 26.89
N GLY A 112 0.89 0.44 26.74
CA GLY A 112 0.66 -1.00 26.96
C GLY A 112 0.28 -1.81 25.71
N ARG A 113 0.23 -1.18 24.53
CA ARG A 113 0.09 -1.88 23.25
C ARG A 113 1.32 -2.77 22.96
N THR A 114 1.13 -3.81 22.15
CA THR A 114 2.22 -4.66 21.65
C THR A 114 2.20 -4.67 20.13
N ARG A 115 3.38 -4.79 19.49
CA ARG A 115 3.55 -4.78 18.02
C ARG A 115 3.11 -6.10 17.36
N THR A 116 1.99 -6.66 17.79
CA THR A 116 1.45 -7.93 17.33
C THR A 116 0.08 -7.75 16.68
N GLY A 117 -0.27 -8.62 15.74
CA GLY A 117 -1.58 -8.63 15.07
C GLY A 117 -1.55 -8.06 13.65
N HIS A 118 -2.73 -7.73 13.14
CA HIS A 118 -2.91 -7.29 11.75
C HIS A 118 -2.69 -5.79 11.57
N HIS A 119 -2.20 -5.43 10.38
CA HIS A 119 -2.08 -4.06 9.91
C HIS A 119 -2.78 -3.94 8.56
N ALA A 120 -3.68 -2.98 8.40
CA ALA A 120 -4.35 -2.74 7.13
C ALA A 120 -3.50 -1.83 6.24
N ILE A 121 -3.34 -2.20 4.97
CA ILE A 121 -2.65 -1.42 3.96
C ILE A 121 -3.72 -0.93 2.97
N ALA A 122 -4.04 0.35 3.08
CA ALA A 122 -5.00 1.04 2.22
C ALA A 122 -4.46 1.23 0.80
N ARG A 123 -5.37 1.36 -0.17
CA ARG A 123 -5.02 1.55 -1.60
C ARG A 123 -4.19 2.80 -1.86
N GLY A 124 -4.47 3.92 -1.19
CA GLY A 124 -3.70 5.14 -1.36
C GLY A 124 -2.20 4.94 -1.12
N ARG A 125 -1.84 4.09 -0.15
CA ARG A 125 -0.46 3.84 0.28
C ARG A 125 0.36 3.03 -0.71
N VAL A 126 -0.29 2.35 -1.65
CA VAL A 126 0.37 1.55 -2.68
C VAL A 126 0.16 2.12 -4.07
N ALA A 127 -0.60 3.21 -4.20
CA ALA A 127 -1.07 3.72 -5.49
C ALA A 127 0.08 4.12 -6.43
N HIS A 128 1.18 4.64 -5.89
CA HIS A 128 2.39 4.99 -6.66
C HIS A 128 3.16 3.79 -7.21
N GLY A 129 2.93 2.59 -6.65
CA GLY A 129 3.46 1.34 -7.18
C GLY A 129 2.67 0.77 -8.36
N HIS A 130 1.60 1.43 -8.81
CA HIS A 130 0.70 0.91 -9.84
C HIS A 130 1.43 0.64 -11.16
N ASP A 131 1.30 -0.59 -11.67
CA ASP A 131 1.90 -1.05 -12.93
C ASP A 131 3.42 -0.80 -13.06
N ARG A 132 4.13 -0.76 -11.93
CA ARG A 132 5.60 -0.68 -11.87
C ARG A 132 6.28 -2.02 -12.23
N TRP A 133 5.93 -2.57 -13.39
CA TRP A 133 6.47 -3.84 -13.91
C TRP A 133 7.97 -3.74 -14.25
N ASP A 134 8.46 -2.53 -14.51
CA ASP A 134 9.88 -2.21 -14.72
C ASP A 134 10.77 -2.71 -13.58
N VAL A 135 10.28 -2.65 -12.34
CA VAL A 135 11.06 -3.07 -11.16
C VAL A 135 11.27 -4.57 -11.09
N LEU A 136 10.54 -5.34 -11.91
CA LEU A 136 10.68 -6.79 -12.04
C LEU A 136 11.44 -7.21 -13.30
N GLY A 137 11.91 -6.25 -14.10
CA GLY A 137 12.59 -6.51 -15.36
C GLY A 137 11.67 -7.08 -16.45
N VAL A 138 10.35 -6.90 -16.35
CA VAL A 138 9.37 -7.39 -17.34
C VAL A 138 8.73 -6.25 -18.13
N ALA A 139 8.17 -6.56 -19.30
CA ALA A 139 7.62 -5.54 -20.19
C ALA A 139 6.42 -4.79 -19.57
N ALA A 140 6.40 -3.46 -19.75
CA ALA A 140 5.28 -2.60 -19.34
C ALA A 140 4.00 -2.85 -20.16
N VAL A 141 4.14 -3.42 -21.37
CA VAL A 141 3.03 -3.80 -22.24
C VAL A 141 3.00 -5.33 -22.37
N LYS A 142 1.80 -5.91 -22.32
CA LYS A 142 1.61 -7.33 -22.56
C LYS A 142 1.86 -7.67 -24.03
N ASP A 143 2.45 -8.83 -24.26
CA ASP A 143 2.48 -9.45 -25.58
C ASP A 143 1.21 -10.29 -25.77
N PRO A 144 0.26 -9.87 -26.63
CA PRO A 144 -0.99 -10.59 -26.85
C PRO A 144 -0.79 -11.95 -27.54
N SER A 145 0.40 -12.22 -28.09
CA SER A 145 0.73 -13.51 -28.71
C SER A 145 1.08 -14.59 -27.67
N ILE A 146 1.42 -14.20 -26.43
CA ILE A 146 1.73 -15.14 -25.35
C ILE A 146 0.43 -15.68 -24.74
N GLN A 147 0.09 -16.90 -25.11
CA GLN A 147 -1.05 -17.64 -24.53
C GLN A 147 -0.64 -18.25 -23.19
N VAL A 148 -1.22 -17.77 -22.09
CA VAL A 148 -1.11 -18.46 -20.79
C VAL A 148 -2.24 -19.49 -20.71
N ALA A 149 -1.90 -20.76 -20.55
CA ALA A 149 -2.89 -21.82 -20.39
C ALA A 149 -3.76 -21.55 -19.14
N ALA A 150 -5.06 -21.43 -19.32
CA ALA A 150 -5.99 -21.29 -18.20
C ALA A 150 -5.93 -22.55 -17.31
N PRO A 151 -5.93 -22.42 -15.96
CA PRO A 151 -5.96 -23.60 -15.09
C PRO A 151 -7.26 -24.39 -15.33
N VAL A 152 -7.10 -25.69 -15.60
CA VAL A 152 -8.20 -26.63 -15.88
C VAL A 152 -9.05 -26.79 -14.61
N ALA A 153 -10.27 -26.24 -14.62
CA ALA A 153 -11.23 -26.42 -13.55
C ALA A 153 -11.83 -27.84 -13.58
N PRO A 154 -11.85 -28.60 -12.46
CA PRO A 154 -12.58 -29.87 -12.41
C PRO A 154 -14.10 -29.64 -12.45
N LYS A 155 -14.80 -30.52 -13.19
CA LYS A 155 -16.25 -30.51 -13.42
C LYS A 155 -17.04 -30.37 -12.10
N ARG A 156 -17.90 -29.34 -12.07
CA ARG A 156 -18.80 -29.00 -10.95
C ARG A 156 -20.02 -29.96 -10.93
N ALA A 157 -20.17 -30.75 -9.88
CA ALA A 157 -21.46 -31.33 -9.52
C ALA A 157 -22.32 -30.25 -8.86
N LYS A 158 -23.59 -30.14 -9.28
CA LYS A 158 -24.54 -29.16 -8.77
C LYS A 158 -25.12 -29.66 -7.44
N THR A 159 -24.84 -28.96 -6.35
CA THR A 159 -25.62 -29.10 -5.12
C THR A 159 -26.05 -27.73 -4.65
N ALA A 160 -27.35 -27.59 -4.39
CA ALA A 160 -28.01 -26.35 -4.03
C ALA A 160 -27.51 -25.81 -2.68
N VAL A 161 -27.17 -24.52 -2.64
CA VAL A 161 -26.77 -23.82 -1.41
C VAL A 161 -27.99 -23.12 -0.81
N VAL A 162 -28.31 -23.48 0.43
CA VAL A 162 -29.33 -22.84 1.25
C VAL A 162 -28.90 -21.41 1.58
N VAL A 163 -29.71 -20.44 1.16
CA VAL A 163 -29.52 -19.01 1.43
C VAL A 163 -29.87 -18.71 2.89
N LYS A 164 -28.89 -18.34 3.72
CA LYS A 164 -29.14 -17.69 5.02
C LYS A 164 -29.25 -16.18 4.81
N LYS A 165 -30.42 -15.61 5.13
CA LYS A 165 -30.70 -14.18 5.21
C LYS A 165 -29.72 -13.49 6.18
N ARG A 166 -28.98 -12.47 5.72
CA ARG A 166 -28.37 -11.47 6.61
C ARG A 166 -29.46 -10.49 7.03
N ARG A 167 -29.51 -10.19 8.33
CA ARG A 167 -30.24 -9.04 8.88
C ARG A 167 -29.56 -7.76 8.39
N ALA A 168 -30.38 -6.80 7.98
CA ALA A 168 -29.97 -5.43 7.78
C ALA A 168 -29.57 -4.84 9.15
N SER A 169 -28.36 -4.29 9.24
CA SER A 169 -28.02 -3.35 10.30
C SER A 169 -28.36 -1.96 9.80
N ALA A 170 -29.01 -1.22 10.70
CA ALA A 170 -29.67 0.05 10.48
C ALA A 170 -28.74 1.14 9.96
N ALA A 171 -29.36 2.12 9.29
CA ALA A 171 -28.77 3.41 9.01
C ALA A 171 -28.36 4.05 10.34
N ASP A 172 -27.08 4.38 10.48
CA ASP A 172 -26.61 5.30 11.51
C ASP A 172 -26.74 6.71 10.96
N ASP A 173 -27.44 7.54 11.72
CA ASP A 173 -27.58 8.97 11.51
C ASP A 173 -26.21 9.63 11.34
N GLU A 174 -26.01 10.29 10.20
CA GLU A 174 -24.85 11.15 9.95
C GLU A 174 -24.86 12.33 10.93
N ILE A 175 -24.17 12.17 12.06
CA ILE A 175 -23.62 13.32 12.79
C ILE A 175 -22.57 13.92 11.84
N PRO A 176 -22.69 15.19 11.39
CA PRO A 176 -21.62 15.81 10.62
C PRO A 176 -20.40 15.91 11.53
N VAL A 177 -19.44 15.01 11.34
CA VAL A 177 -18.12 15.10 11.96
C VAL A 177 -17.46 16.31 11.32
N ILE A 178 -17.43 17.42 12.06
CA ILE A 178 -16.58 18.56 11.74
C ILE A 178 -15.15 18.04 11.88
N ASP A 179 -14.51 17.70 10.75
CA ASP A 179 -13.08 17.39 10.72
C ASP A 179 -12.33 18.68 11.06
N LEU A 180 -11.91 18.81 12.32
CA LEU A 180 -11.19 19.97 12.85
C LEU A 180 -9.74 20.03 12.33
N ARG A 181 -9.29 19.05 11.54
CA ARG A 181 -7.93 19.03 10.98
C ARG A 181 -7.79 20.06 9.89
N VAL A 182 -6.69 20.80 9.95
CA VAL A 182 -6.38 21.88 9.02
C VAL A 182 -5.86 21.27 7.72
N GLU A 183 -6.52 21.58 6.60
CA GLU A 183 -5.99 21.23 5.28
C GLU A 183 -4.71 22.02 5.01
N VAL A 184 -3.67 21.29 4.62
CA VAL A 184 -2.36 21.84 4.26
C VAL A 184 -1.99 21.41 2.85
N SER A 185 -1.28 22.25 2.13
CA SER A 185 -0.75 21.93 0.80
C SER A 185 0.69 22.35 0.62
N ALA A 186 1.41 21.62 -0.20
CA ALA A 186 2.77 21.94 -0.61
C ALA A 186 2.96 21.57 -2.08
N ASP A 187 3.62 22.43 -2.84
CA ASP A 187 4.01 22.16 -4.22
C ASP A 187 5.51 21.81 -4.24
N CYS A 188 5.84 20.53 -4.51
CA CYS A 188 7.23 20.10 -4.64
C CYS A 188 7.39 19.03 -5.72
N HIS A 189 8.53 19.06 -6.42
CA HIS A 189 8.90 18.12 -7.49
C HIS A 189 7.79 17.89 -8.55
N GLY A 190 7.02 18.93 -8.87
CA GLY A 190 5.94 18.86 -9.86
C GLY A 190 4.62 18.28 -9.34
N TYR A 191 4.52 17.96 -8.05
CA TYR A 191 3.31 17.48 -7.40
C TYR A 191 2.76 18.51 -6.43
N ARG A 192 1.44 18.68 -6.46
CA ARG A 192 0.71 19.35 -5.39
C ARG A 192 0.25 18.31 -4.37
N TRP A 193 0.90 18.31 -3.23
CA TRP A 193 0.57 17.48 -2.08
C TRP A 193 -0.53 18.16 -1.27
N ILE A 194 -1.51 17.38 -0.85
CA ILE A 194 -2.53 17.85 0.10
C ILE A 194 -2.50 16.93 1.31
N GLY A 195 -2.46 17.51 2.49
CA GLY A 195 -2.52 16.81 3.76
C GLY A 195 -3.56 17.40 4.70
N ARG A 196 -3.83 16.69 5.79
CA ARG A 196 -4.61 17.15 6.93
C ARG A 196 -3.75 17.11 8.17
N PHE A 197 -3.60 18.26 8.80
CA PHE A 197 -2.83 18.44 10.03
C PHE A 197 -3.78 18.51 11.23
N ASP A 198 -3.55 17.65 12.21
CA ASP A 198 -4.24 17.66 13.50
C ASP A 198 -3.45 18.52 14.50
N GLU A 199 -3.98 19.70 14.84
CA GLU A 199 -3.31 20.64 15.75
C GLU A 199 -3.18 20.09 17.19
N THR A 200 -4.01 19.11 17.57
CA THR A 200 -3.99 18.54 18.93
C THR A 200 -2.92 17.46 19.06
N SER A 201 -2.85 16.55 18.08
CA SER A 201 -1.91 15.43 18.10
C SER A 201 -0.58 15.72 17.39
N GLY A 202 -0.53 16.79 16.60
CA GLY A 202 0.60 17.11 15.72
C GLY A 202 0.69 16.21 14.49
N VAL A 203 -0.20 15.23 14.32
CA VAL A 203 -0.14 14.25 13.22
C VAL A 203 -0.56 14.91 11.90
N LEU A 204 0.22 14.64 10.85
CA LEU A 204 -0.11 15.06 9.48
C LEU A 204 -0.38 13.82 8.62
N GLU A 205 -1.57 13.75 8.02
CA GLU A 205 -1.97 12.71 7.07
C GLU A 205 -1.96 13.26 5.64
N ILE A 206 -1.33 12.57 4.69
CA ILE A 206 -1.42 12.95 3.28
C ILE A 206 -2.76 12.47 2.74
N VAL A 207 -3.59 13.38 2.25
CA VAL A 207 -4.91 13.08 1.68
C VAL A 207 -4.95 13.15 0.15
N ARG A 208 -3.90 13.69 -0.48
CA ARG A 208 -3.71 13.63 -1.93
C ARG A 208 -2.24 13.65 -2.30
N GLY A 209 -1.85 12.73 -3.18
CA GLY A 209 -0.50 12.63 -3.74
C GLY A 209 0.02 11.19 -3.71
N PRO A 210 1.25 10.94 -4.19
CA PRO A 210 1.86 9.60 -4.20
C PRO A 210 1.85 8.85 -2.85
N MET A 211 1.75 9.59 -1.73
CA MET A 211 1.75 9.03 -0.37
C MET A 211 0.37 9.11 0.32
N GLU A 212 -0.72 9.16 -0.46
CA GLU A 212 -2.08 9.26 0.07
C GLU A 212 -2.41 8.18 1.11
N GLY A 213 -3.00 8.60 2.24
CA GLY A 213 -3.32 7.78 3.40
C GLY A 213 -2.15 7.51 4.34
N ARG A 214 -0.93 8.00 4.04
CA ARG A 214 0.20 7.90 4.99
C ARG A 214 0.10 8.98 6.05
N ARG A 215 0.39 8.60 7.31
CA ARG A 215 0.39 9.50 8.45
C ARG A 215 1.80 9.68 8.98
N PHE A 216 2.07 10.88 9.46
CA PHE A 216 3.37 11.29 9.97
C PHE A 216 3.22 11.93 11.34
N PRO A 217 4.18 11.72 12.25
CA PRO A 217 4.09 12.20 13.63
C PRO A 217 4.12 13.73 13.76
N ASN A 218 4.65 14.44 12.77
CA ASN A 218 4.67 15.89 12.72
C ASN A 218 4.85 16.42 11.28
N PRO A 219 4.61 17.72 11.02
CA PRO A 219 4.75 18.30 9.69
C PRO A 219 6.14 18.14 9.09
N THR A 220 7.19 18.17 9.92
CA THR A 220 8.59 18.03 9.48
C THR A 220 8.87 16.62 8.96
N ALA A 221 8.41 15.59 9.68
CA ALA A 221 8.51 14.21 9.23
C ALA A 221 7.76 14.00 7.90
N ALA A 222 6.57 14.60 7.74
CA ALA A 222 5.84 14.57 6.49
C ALA A 222 6.59 15.25 5.34
N ALA A 223 7.15 16.45 5.58
CA ALA A 223 7.89 17.21 4.57
C ALA A 223 9.10 16.43 4.05
N ASN A 224 9.92 15.90 4.96
CA ASN A 224 11.08 15.09 4.62
C ASN A 224 10.72 13.80 3.87
N ALA A 225 9.59 13.19 4.24
CA ALA A 225 9.12 11.97 3.59
C ALA A 225 8.65 12.24 2.16
N VAL A 226 7.89 13.31 1.90
CA VAL A 226 7.39 13.62 0.55
C VAL A 226 8.50 14.11 -0.39
N THR A 227 9.51 14.83 0.12
CA THR A 227 10.66 15.26 -0.69
C THR A 227 11.60 14.10 -0.98
N GLY A 228 12.01 13.36 0.06
CA GLY A 228 12.88 12.19 -0.08
C GLY A 228 12.30 11.08 -0.95
N HIS A 229 10.96 10.93 -0.96
CA HIS A 229 10.29 9.92 -1.79
C HIS A 229 10.48 10.13 -3.30
N ILE A 230 10.62 11.38 -3.77
CA ILE A 230 10.76 11.68 -5.20
C ILE A 230 12.22 11.90 -5.60
N SER A 231 12.99 12.65 -4.81
CA SER A 231 14.37 13.01 -5.20
C SER A 231 15.41 11.98 -4.78
N GLY A 232 15.15 11.20 -3.73
CA GLY A 232 16.18 10.41 -3.05
C GLY A 232 17.20 11.28 -2.29
N ASP A 233 17.00 12.60 -2.24
CA ASP A 233 17.87 13.52 -1.49
C ASP A 233 17.55 13.50 0.01
N ILE A 234 18.59 13.73 0.82
CA ILE A 234 18.55 13.72 2.30
C ILE A 234 18.46 15.16 2.85
N GLU A 235 18.03 16.13 2.03
CA GLU A 235 17.81 17.48 2.52
C GLU A 235 16.67 17.49 3.55
N SER A 236 16.96 18.02 4.74
CA SER A 236 15.96 18.18 5.79
C SER A 236 15.19 19.49 5.58
N TYR A 237 13.88 19.37 5.45
CA TYR A 237 12.92 20.46 5.29
C TYR A 237 12.21 20.74 6.61
N ASP A 238 12.05 22.02 6.94
CA ASP A 238 11.20 22.44 8.06
C ASP A 238 9.73 22.35 7.65
N GLY A 239 9.01 21.37 8.18
CA GLY A 239 7.60 21.14 7.87
C GLY A 239 6.68 22.30 8.22
N TRP A 240 7.05 23.14 9.19
CA TRP A 240 6.24 24.28 9.58
C TRP A 240 6.28 25.41 8.55
N VAL A 241 7.31 25.43 7.70
CA VAL A 241 7.45 26.38 6.58
C VAL A 241 7.03 25.75 5.26
N PHE A 242 7.33 24.45 5.10
CA PHE A 242 7.05 23.68 3.89
C PHE A 242 5.57 23.56 3.59
N TRP A 243 4.76 23.23 4.59
CA TRP A 243 3.32 23.09 4.44
C TRP A 243 2.62 24.45 4.54
N THR A 244 1.68 24.72 3.63
CA THR A 244 0.91 25.97 3.60
C THR A 244 -0.58 25.72 3.79
N VAL A 245 -1.25 26.64 4.48
CA VAL A 245 -2.71 26.70 4.64
C VAL A 245 -3.17 27.97 3.93
N ASP A 246 -4.02 27.83 2.91
CA ASP A 246 -4.49 28.96 2.09
C ASP A 246 -3.34 29.86 1.58
N GLY A 247 -2.20 29.25 1.22
CA GLY A 247 -1.00 29.95 0.74
C GLY A 247 -0.11 30.59 1.82
N THR A 248 -0.43 30.38 3.11
CA THR A 248 0.38 30.86 4.25
C THR A 248 1.08 29.69 4.95
N ALA A 249 2.35 29.84 5.33
CA ALA A 249 3.09 28.80 6.06
C ALA A 249 2.35 28.34 7.34
N LEU A 250 2.29 27.02 7.56
CA LEU A 250 1.58 26.40 8.67
C LEU A 250 2.04 26.94 10.04
N GLY A 251 3.35 27.15 10.21
CA GLY A 251 3.94 27.70 11.44
C GLY A 251 3.52 29.13 11.75
N ALA A 252 3.14 29.93 10.74
CA ALA A 252 2.65 31.29 10.97
C ALA A 252 1.23 31.32 11.55
N ARG A 253 0.44 30.25 11.33
CA ARG A 253 -0.89 30.06 11.91
C ARG A 253 -0.81 29.46 13.31
N HIS A 254 0.08 28.48 13.52
CA HIS A 254 0.28 27.85 14.83
C HIS A 254 0.72 28.85 15.93
N ARG A 255 1.47 29.90 15.58
CA ARG A 255 1.89 30.95 16.54
C ARG A 255 0.79 31.95 16.92
N ARG A 256 -0.37 31.95 16.24
CA ARG A 256 -1.50 32.84 16.57
C ARG A 256 -2.54 32.22 17.50
N SER A 257 -2.43 30.91 17.76
CA SER A 257 -3.38 30.14 18.58
C SER A 257 -2.82 29.74 19.96
N ALA A 258 -1.60 30.18 20.30
CA ALA A 258 -0.93 30.01 21.59
C ALA A 258 -0.82 31.35 22.32
#